data_AF-A0A9D8C7F6-F1
#
_entry.id   AF-A0A9D8C7F6-F1
#
_cell.length_a   1.000
_cell.length_b   1.000
_cell.length_c   1.000
_cell.angle_alpha   90.00
_cell.angle_beta   90.00
_cell.angle_gamma   90.00
#
_symmetry.space_group_name_H-M   'P 1'
#
loop_
_entity.id
_entity.type
_entity.pdbx_description
1 polymer ?
#
loop_
_entity_poly.entity_id
_entity_poly.type
_entity_poly.pdbx_seq_one_letter_code
_entity_poly.pdbx_strand_id
1 'polypeptide(L)' 'IPVGMKHRLANPGKAPVYLVEVQSGGYLGEDDIERFEDRYGRS' A
#
# COMPACT_ATOMS: atom_id res chain seq x y z
N ILE A 1 5.56 8.25 6.13
CA ILE A 1 5.68 7.05 6.98
C ILE A 1 7.15 6.69 7.00
N PRO A 2 7.79 6.52 8.17
CA PRO A 2 9.21 6.21 8.21
C PRO A 2 9.54 4.93 7.44
N VAL A 3 10.75 4.86 6.91
CA VAL A 3 11.22 3.69 6.14
C VAL A 3 11.12 2.44 7.02
N GLY A 4 10.57 1.36 6.45
CA GLY A 4 10.39 0.08 7.15
C GLY A 4 9.24 0.04 8.17
N MET A 5 8.51 1.14 8.41
CA MET A 5 7.38 1.11 9.33
C MET A 5 6.14 0.48 8.69
N LYS A 6 5.57 -0.52 9.39
CA LYS A 6 4.26 -1.08 9.06
C LYS A 6 3.20 0.01 9.07
N HIS A 7 2.35 0.01 8.05
CA HIS A 7 1.28 0.98 7.93
C HIS A 7 0.06 0.38 7.22
N ARG A 8 -1.10 1.01 7.43
CA ARG A 8 -2.38 0.61 6.83
C ARG A 8 -3.19 1.85 6.50
N LEU A 9 -3.78 1.87 5.31
CA LEU A 9 -4.79 2.85 4.92
C LEU A 9 -6.18 2.29 5.21
N ALA A 10 -7.06 3.12 5.75
CA ALA A 10 -8.46 2.79 5.96
C ALA A 10 -9.32 3.97 5.50
N ASN A 11 -10.48 3.69 4.91
CA ASN A 11 -11.50 4.69 4.62
C ASN A 11 -12.61 4.60 5.69
N PRO A 12 -12.55 5.38 6.78
CA PRO A 12 -13.60 5.38 7.80
C PRO A 12 -14.87 6.14 7.35
N GLY A 13 -14.79 6.88 6.24
CA GLY A 13 -15.90 7.64 5.68
C GLY A 13 -16.91 6.77 4.93
N LYS A 14 -18.10 7.34 4.69
CA LYS A 14 -19.15 6.68 3.89
C LYS A 14 -19.02 6.95 2.39
N ALA A 15 -18.20 7.93 2.01
CA ALA A 15 -17.93 8.26 0.62
C ALA A 15 -16.81 7.38 0.05
N PRO A 16 -16.86 7.04 -1.26
CA PRO A 16 -15.74 6.39 -1.92
C PRO A 16 -14.46 7.24 -1.85
N VAL A 17 -13.33 6.57 -1.67
CA VAL A 17 -12.00 7.19 -1.72
C VAL A 17 -11.26 6.65 -2.93
N TYR A 18 -10.59 7.55 -3.65
CA TYR A 18 -9.70 7.22 -4.74
C TYR A 18 -8.27 7.23 -4.20
N LEU A 19 -7.58 6.10 -4.33
CA LEU A 19 -6.17 5.99 -3.99
C LEU A 19 -5.35 6.12 -5.29
N VAL A 20 -4.36 7.01 -5.27
CA VAL A 20 -3.40 7.15 -6.37
C VAL A 20 -2.03 6.81 -5.79
N GLU A 21 -1.41 5.75 -6.31
CA GLU A 21 -0.03 5.42 -6.02
C GLU A 21 0.87 6.10 -7.06
N VAL A 22 1.88 6.82 -6.59
CA VAL A 22 2.88 7.46 -7.45
C VAL A 22 4.22 6.80 -7.18
N GLN A 23 4.78 6.18 -8.22
CA GLN A 23 6.11 5.61 -8.18
C GLN A 23 7.11 6.60 -8.77
N SER A 24 8.26 6.76 -8.13
CA SER A 24 9.33 7.67 -8.57
C SER A 24 10.69 7.07 -8.29
N GLY A 25 11.67 7.35 -9.16
CA GLY A 25 13.00 6.74 -9.10
C GLY A 25 13.22 5.69 -10.19
N GLY A 26 14.38 5.03 -10.16
CA GLY A 26 14.78 4.03 -11.16
C GLY A 26 14.38 2.59 -10.83
N TYR A 27 13.85 2.34 -9.63
CA TYR A 27 13.46 1.03 -9.15
C TYR A 27 11.96 1.01 -8.87
N LEU A 28 11.25 0.10 -9.56
CA LEU A 28 9.79 -0.02 -9.51
C LEU A 28 9.37 -1.48 -9.21
N GLY A 29 10.25 -2.26 -8.59
CA GLY A 29 9.97 -3.65 -8.23
C GLY A 29 8.92 -3.75 -7.12
N GLU A 30 8.07 -4.77 -7.18
CA GLU A 30 7.09 -5.04 -6.10
C GLU A 30 7.70 -5.77 -4.90
N ASP A 31 8.96 -6.22 -4.99
CA ASP A 31 9.69 -6.92 -3.93
C ASP A 31 10.06 -6.01 -2.74
N ASP A 32 9.97 -4.69 -2.93
CA ASP A 32 10.07 -3.71 -1.85
C ASP A 32 8.81 -3.66 -0.97
N ILE A 33 7.75 -4.40 -1.33
CA ILE A 33 6.46 -4.38 -0.64
C ILE A 33 6.28 -5.66 0.18
N GLU A 34 6.47 -5.56 1.49
CA GLU A 34 6.11 -6.64 2.42
C GLU A 34 4.62 -6.56 2.80
N ARG A 35 3.84 -7.57 2.41
CA ARG A 35 2.39 -7.65 2.70
C ARG A 35 2.15 -8.47 3.96
N PHE A 36 1.77 -7.81 5.07
CA PHE A 36 1.56 -8.48 6.37
C PHE A 36 0.20 -9.15 6.54
N GLU A 37 -0.83 -8.65 5.85
CA GLU A 37 -2.18 -9.21 5.87
C GLU A 37 -2.70 -9.28 4.44
N ASP A 38 -2.90 -10.49 3.93
CA ASP A 38 -3.62 -10.69 2.69
C ASP A 38 -5.05 -11.11 2.96
N ARG A 39 -5.91 -10.10 3.15
CA ARG A 39 -7.35 -10.32 3.34
C ARG A 39 -8.08 -10.62 2.02
N TYR A 40 -7.39 -10.60 0.89
CA TYR A 40 -7.97 -10.70 -0.44
C TYR A 40 -7.45 -11.90 -1.27
N GLY A 41 -6.55 -12.72 -0.74
CA GLY A 41 -6.11 -13.99 -1.33
C GLY A 41 -5.27 -13.84 -2.61
N ARG A 42 -4.44 -12.81 -2.70
CA ARG A 42 -3.56 -12.55 -3.85
C ARG A 42 -2.18 -13.16 -3.57
N SER A 43 -1.86 -14.25 -4.26
CA SER A 43 -0.55 -14.90 -4.23
C SER A 43 0.52 -14.10 -4.97
#